data_AF-A0A060STG7-F1
#
_entry.id   AF-A0A060STG7-F1
#
_cell.length_a   1.000
_cell.length_b   1.000
_cell.length_c   1.000
_cell.angle_alpha   90.00
_cell.angle_beta   90.00
_cell.angle_gamma   90.00
#
_symmetry.space_group_name_H-M   'P 1'
#
loop_
_entity.id
_entity.type
_entity.pdbx_description
1 polymer ?
#
loop_
_entity_poly.entity_id
_entity_poly.type
_entity_poly.pdbx_seq_one_letter_code
_entity_poly.pdbx_strand_id
1 'polypeptide(L)'
;MSDTATLSNSQENANGHSHEQSTNVAAVTVQASESGFFPPRKVILTKEQLEAFQQSKTHETIVSYINTLNECVVGLKLTDDVPVSPAVQAVLNILDRISETAQGIPPVDNKASRFGNPAFRTFYDKVSEIAPELHRTIPGFPEAAIPEVSVYFEESWGNRTRIDYGSGMELNFLCWMICQEKLGIFKESDHIALVVRVFWRYIEVMRVLQSTYWLEPAGSHGVWGLDDYHFLPFLWGAAQLRGHKYIRPKSIHDSDTVEEFSKHYMYLACIKFINSVKTASLRWHSPMLDDISAVKTWDKVNSGLIKMYHAEVLGKLPVMQHFLFGSLIPWEGPMPAPPDGAPGPEDAHWGHAHAMGDRGGVGQREVGWGDCCGIPVPSAFAAKEAEERRKNAGVPLSGPGIRPVPFD
;
A
#
# COMPACT_ATOMS: atom_id res chain seq x y z
N MET A 1 63.85 60.82 -36.81
CA MET A 1 63.05 59.89 -35.97
C MET A 1 61.87 60.70 -35.42
N SER A 2 60.94 61.30 -36.17
CA SER A 2 60.16 60.93 -37.38
C SER A 2 59.41 59.62 -37.17
N ASP A 3 58.08 59.50 -37.22
CA ASP A 3 56.99 60.43 -37.56
C ASP A 3 55.63 59.76 -37.20
N THR A 4 54.60 60.58 -36.99
CA THR A 4 53.14 60.41 -37.26
C THR A 4 52.49 59.01 -37.29
N ALA A 5 51.45 58.71 -36.50
CA ALA A 5 50.03 59.09 -36.64
C ALA A 5 49.16 58.20 -37.57
N THR A 6 47.98 57.85 -37.04
CA THR A 6 46.66 57.78 -37.73
C THR A 6 46.25 56.59 -38.62
N LEU A 7 44.92 56.33 -38.55
CA LEU A 7 44.01 55.64 -39.50
C LEU A 7 43.82 54.13 -39.28
N SER A 8 42.63 53.53 -39.41
CA SER A 8 41.23 53.98 -39.51
C SER A 8 40.36 52.71 -39.66
N ASN A 9 39.11 52.77 -39.20
CA ASN A 9 37.90 52.11 -39.73
C ASN A 9 37.91 50.63 -40.14
N SER A 10 37.00 49.86 -39.56
CA SER A 10 35.86 49.31 -40.33
C SER A 10 34.75 48.79 -39.43
N GLN A 11 33.52 49.05 -39.90
CA GLN A 11 32.24 48.67 -39.35
C GLN A 11 31.88 47.19 -39.59
N GLU A 12 30.89 46.76 -38.82
CA GLU A 12 29.77 45.86 -39.18
C GLU A 12 29.80 44.35 -38.87
N ASN A 13 28.81 43.99 -38.03
CA ASN A 13 27.88 42.86 -38.12
C ASN A 13 28.40 41.41 -38.06
N ALA A 14 27.97 40.68 -37.02
CA ALA A 14 26.85 39.71 -37.11
C ALA A 14 26.98 38.56 -36.07
N ASN A 15 25.86 38.33 -35.36
CA ASN A 15 25.35 37.09 -34.76
C ASN A 15 26.18 35.80 -34.81
N GLY A 16 26.27 35.13 -33.66
CA GLY A 16 26.56 33.70 -33.58
C GLY A 16 26.32 33.11 -32.19
N HIS A 17 25.11 32.62 -31.94
CA HIS A 17 24.76 31.83 -30.77
C HIS A 17 25.54 30.50 -30.74
N SER A 18 26.11 30.13 -29.59
CA SER A 18 26.40 28.74 -29.25
C SER A 18 25.89 28.46 -27.83
N HIS A 19 24.82 27.67 -27.76
CA HIS A 19 24.22 27.17 -26.54
C HIS A 19 25.01 25.94 -26.04
N GLU A 20 25.71 26.09 -24.91
CA GLU A 20 26.05 24.95 -24.05
C GLU A 20 25.00 24.88 -22.93
N GLN A 21 24.07 23.92 -23.03
CA GLN A 21 23.14 23.59 -21.96
C GLN A 21 23.83 22.65 -20.97
N SER A 22 24.31 23.20 -19.86
CA SER A 22 24.58 22.42 -18.64
C SER A 22 23.25 22.09 -17.97
N THR A 23 22.88 20.82 -17.94
CA THR A 23 21.70 20.30 -17.24
C THR A 23 21.98 20.19 -15.74
N ASN A 24 21.72 21.29 -15.02
CA ASN A 24 21.57 21.26 -13.57
C ASN A 24 20.23 20.61 -13.24
N VAL A 25 20.24 19.35 -12.79
CA VAL A 25 19.08 18.71 -12.17
C VAL A 25 18.96 19.26 -10.76
N ALA A 26 18.11 20.26 -10.58
CA ALA A 26 17.81 20.83 -9.27
C ALA A 26 17.04 19.79 -8.44
N ALA A 27 17.64 19.35 -7.33
CA ALA A 27 16.94 18.64 -6.28
C ALA A 27 15.78 19.50 -5.76
N VAL A 28 14.55 19.03 -5.92
CA VAL A 28 13.36 19.70 -5.40
C VAL A 28 13.36 19.52 -3.88
N THR A 29 14.02 20.44 -3.19
CA THR A 29 13.85 20.58 -1.74
C THR A 29 12.53 21.32 -1.54
N VAL A 30 11.52 20.63 -1.03
CA VAL A 30 10.25 21.27 -0.65
C VAL A 30 10.58 22.23 0.50
N GLN A 31 10.50 23.54 0.24
CA GLN A 31 10.45 24.52 1.32
C GLN A 31 9.18 24.22 2.12
N ALA A 32 9.33 23.77 3.36
CA ALA A 32 8.22 23.68 4.29
C ALA A 32 7.55 25.05 4.35
N SER A 33 6.30 25.14 3.88
CA SER A 33 5.51 26.35 4.01
C SER A 33 5.41 26.71 5.49
N GLU A 34 5.29 28.00 5.82
CA GLU A 34 5.18 28.54 7.18
C GLU A 34 3.97 28.00 8.00
N SER A 35 3.22 27.05 7.46
CA SER A 35 2.21 26.23 8.12
C SER A 35 2.85 24.96 8.70
N GLY A 36 2.88 24.82 10.02
CA GLY A 36 3.36 23.60 10.69
C GLY A 36 2.62 22.32 10.29
N PHE A 37 3.19 21.16 10.65
CA PHE A 37 2.58 19.84 10.45
C PHE A 37 1.21 19.76 11.14
N PHE A 38 0.28 19.01 10.55
CA PHE A 38 -1.05 18.82 11.12
C PHE A 38 -1.58 17.39 10.85
N PRO A 39 -2.40 16.84 11.77
CA PRO A 39 -3.01 15.52 11.57
C PRO A 39 -3.77 15.46 10.24
N PRO A 40 -3.50 14.47 9.37
CA PRO A 40 -4.08 14.43 8.06
C PRO A 40 -5.57 14.05 8.12
N ARG A 41 -6.34 14.50 7.14
CA ARG A 41 -7.81 14.35 7.12
C ARG A 41 -8.34 13.82 5.80
N LYS A 42 -9.53 13.24 5.83
CA LYS A 42 -10.26 12.82 4.62
C LYS A 42 -10.85 14.04 3.91
N VAL A 43 -10.76 14.03 2.59
CA VAL A 43 -11.28 15.13 1.75
C VAL A 43 -12.13 14.65 0.58
N ILE A 44 -11.77 13.52 -0.04
CA ILE A 44 -12.50 12.96 -1.20
C ILE A 44 -13.78 12.27 -0.72
N LEU A 45 -14.93 12.79 -1.13
CA LEU A 45 -16.26 12.25 -0.85
C LEU A 45 -17.10 12.12 -2.13
N THR A 46 -16.82 12.94 -3.15
CA THR A 46 -17.54 12.97 -4.43
C THR A 46 -16.64 12.61 -5.61
N LYS A 47 -17.25 12.37 -6.77
CA LYS A 47 -16.52 12.10 -8.02
C LYS A 47 -15.71 13.31 -8.48
N GLU A 48 -16.25 14.51 -8.31
CA GLU A 48 -15.60 15.77 -8.69
C GLU A 48 -14.34 16.01 -7.86
N GLN A 49 -14.38 15.66 -6.57
CA GLN A 49 -13.19 15.72 -5.71
C GLN A 49 -12.15 14.66 -6.08
N LEU A 50 -12.58 13.46 -6.48
CA LEU A 50 -11.67 12.45 -7.00
C LEU A 50 -11.00 12.92 -8.30
N GLU A 51 -11.75 13.53 -9.21
CA GLU A 51 -11.22 14.11 -10.45
C GLU A 51 -10.23 15.25 -10.16
N ALA A 52 -10.54 16.10 -9.17
CA ALA A 52 -9.62 17.15 -8.72
C ALA A 52 -8.33 16.56 -8.11
N PHE A 53 -8.44 15.48 -7.32
CA PHE A 53 -7.27 14.74 -6.84
C PHE A 53 -6.42 14.22 -8.00
N GLN A 54 -7.03 13.56 -8.99
CA GLN A 54 -6.32 12.98 -10.13
C GLN A 54 -5.53 14.02 -10.95
N GLN A 55 -5.95 15.29 -10.91
CA GLN A 55 -5.30 16.41 -11.60
C GLN A 55 -4.30 17.17 -10.70
N SER A 56 -4.21 16.83 -9.41
CA SER A 56 -3.35 17.52 -8.43
C SER A 56 -1.87 17.12 -8.51
N LYS A 57 -0.98 17.98 -8.00
CA LYS A 57 0.44 17.66 -7.87
C LYS A 57 0.69 16.55 -6.86
N THR A 58 -0.18 16.41 -5.85
CA THR A 58 -0.13 15.32 -4.87
C THR A 58 -0.33 13.97 -5.54
N HIS A 59 -1.33 13.83 -6.41
CA HIS A 59 -1.51 12.60 -7.19
C HIS A 59 -0.31 12.33 -8.10
N GLU A 60 0.19 13.35 -8.81
CA GLU A 60 1.40 13.20 -9.64
C GLU A 60 2.61 12.73 -8.82
N THR A 61 2.78 13.25 -7.60
CA THR A 61 3.87 12.87 -6.69
C THR A 61 3.78 11.39 -6.31
N ILE A 62 2.59 10.91 -5.92
CA ILE A 62 2.37 9.50 -5.56
C ILE A 62 2.67 8.58 -6.75
N VAL A 63 2.14 8.94 -7.91
CA VAL A 63 2.35 8.17 -9.15
C VAL A 63 3.82 8.14 -9.54
N SER A 64 4.50 9.28 -9.51
CA SER A 64 5.92 9.39 -9.81
C SER A 64 6.73 8.52 -8.85
N TYR A 65 6.41 8.55 -7.56
CA TYR A 65 7.09 7.73 -6.56
C TYR A 65 6.96 6.23 -6.83
N ILE A 66 5.74 5.75 -7.13
CA ILE A 66 5.50 4.34 -7.49
C ILE A 66 6.32 3.93 -8.72
N ASN A 67 6.35 4.79 -9.74
CA ASN A 67 7.10 4.52 -10.97
C ASN A 67 8.62 4.53 -10.75
N THR A 68 9.14 5.46 -9.94
CA THR A 68 10.56 5.48 -9.57
C THR A 68 10.97 4.20 -8.85
N LEU A 69 10.18 3.78 -7.84
CA LEU A 69 10.40 2.52 -7.13
C LEU A 69 10.22 1.29 -8.03
N ASN A 70 9.31 1.35 -9.00
CA ASN A 70 9.11 0.28 -9.98
C ASN A 70 10.33 0.10 -10.90
N GLU A 71 10.92 1.20 -11.40
CA GLU A 71 12.08 1.11 -12.28
C GLU A 71 13.36 0.67 -11.54
N CYS A 72 13.54 1.07 -10.28
CA CYS A 72 14.78 0.77 -9.55
C CYS A 72 14.95 -0.72 -9.23
N VAL A 73 13.87 -1.51 -9.23
CA VAL A 73 13.90 -2.95 -8.93
C VAL A 73 13.90 -3.86 -10.15
N VAL A 74 14.02 -3.31 -11.36
CA VAL A 74 14.03 -4.10 -12.59
C VAL A 74 15.20 -5.07 -12.60
N GLY A 75 14.90 -6.36 -12.71
CA GLY A 75 15.91 -7.43 -12.74
C GLY A 75 16.54 -7.79 -11.39
N LEU A 76 16.16 -7.13 -10.29
CA LEU A 76 16.67 -7.42 -8.94
C LEU A 76 15.87 -8.53 -8.25
N LYS A 77 16.55 -9.35 -7.46
CA LYS A 77 15.93 -10.36 -6.60
C LYS A 77 15.80 -9.84 -5.17
N LEU A 78 14.83 -10.38 -4.43
CA LEU A 78 14.70 -10.17 -2.98
C LEU A 78 15.97 -10.57 -2.23
N THR A 79 16.69 -11.59 -2.73
CA THR A 79 17.91 -12.13 -2.10
C THR A 79 19.19 -11.44 -2.52
N ASP A 80 19.15 -10.48 -3.45
CA ASP A 80 20.36 -9.76 -3.84
C ASP A 80 20.82 -8.88 -2.68
N ASP A 81 22.13 -8.75 -2.49
CA ASP A 81 22.67 -7.85 -1.47
C ASP A 81 22.49 -6.40 -1.91
N VAL A 82 21.90 -5.57 -1.04
CA VAL A 82 21.59 -4.17 -1.34
C VAL A 82 22.01 -3.29 -0.17
N PRO A 83 22.54 -2.08 -0.42
CA PRO A 83 22.89 -1.16 0.66
C PRO A 83 21.68 -0.86 1.56
N VAL A 84 21.91 -0.91 2.87
CA VAL A 84 20.91 -0.56 3.89
C VAL A 84 21.45 0.60 4.70
N SER A 85 20.82 1.77 4.58
CA SER A 85 21.18 2.95 5.38
C SER A 85 20.68 2.82 6.82
N PRO A 86 21.19 3.64 7.76
CA PRO A 86 20.69 3.65 9.14
C PRO A 86 19.18 3.94 9.25
N ALA A 87 18.64 4.79 8.37
CA ALA A 87 17.21 5.09 8.33
C ALA A 87 16.40 3.85 7.89
N VAL A 88 16.82 3.17 6.82
CA VAL A 88 16.19 1.92 6.36
C VAL A 88 16.26 0.86 7.46
N GLN A 89 17.41 0.70 8.13
CA GLN A 89 17.55 -0.27 9.23
C GLN A 89 16.63 0.06 10.41
N ALA A 90 16.50 1.34 10.78
CA ALA A 90 15.58 1.76 11.83
C ALA A 90 14.14 1.39 11.49
N VAL A 91 13.71 1.60 10.24
CA VAL A 91 12.37 1.22 9.78
C VAL A 91 12.17 -0.30 9.74
N LEU A 92 13.18 -1.08 9.35
CA LEU A 92 13.09 -2.54 9.46
C LEU A 92 12.88 -2.99 10.91
N ASN A 93 13.58 -2.38 11.86
CA ASN A 93 13.39 -2.66 13.29
C ASN A 93 11.98 -2.28 13.78
N ILE A 94 11.40 -1.19 13.24
CA ILE A 94 10.01 -0.81 13.50
C ILE A 94 9.06 -1.91 13.00
N LEU A 95 9.24 -2.41 11.78
CA LEU A 95 8.41 -3.48 11.24
C LEU A 95 8.52 -4.78 12.05
N ASP A 96 9.73 -5.12 12.52
CA ASP A 96 9.94 -6.23 13.45
C ASP A 96 9.19 -6.01 14.76
N ARG A 97 9.22 -4.80 15.31
CA ARG A 97 8.46 -4.46 16.52
C ARG A 97 6.95 -4.57 16.33
N ILE A 98 6.42 -4.23 15.15
CA ILE A 98 5.01 -4.45 14.82
C ILE A 98 4.69 -5.95 14.76
N SER A 99 5.58 -6.75 14.15
CA SER A 99 5.44 -8.20 14.10
C SER A 99 5.45 -8.84 15.51
N GLU A 100 6.36 -8.40 16.39
CA GLU A 100 6.42 -8.83 17.80
C GLU A 100 5.15 -8.43 18.56
N THR A 101 4.64 -7.22 18.32
CA THR A 101 3.41 -6.74 18.94
C THR A 101 2.22 -7.64 18.56
N ALA A 102 2.13 -8.07 17.30
CA ALA A 102 1.11 -9.03 16.88
C ALA A 102 1.28 -10.40 17.56
N GLN A 103 2.51 -10.91 17.70
CA GLN A 103 2.78 -12.17 18.40
C GLN A 103 2.40 -12.12 19.88
N GLY A 104 2.57 -10.95 20.51
CA GLY A 104 2.17 -10.70 21.90
C GLY A 104 0.67 -10.57 22.12
N ILE A 105 -0.14 -10.51 21.06
CA ILE A 105 -1.59 -10.34 21.11
C ILE A 105 -2.23 -11.53 20.36
N PRO A 106 -2.30 -12.72 21.00
CA PRO A 106 -2.85 -13.89 20.34
C PRO A 106 -4.34 -13.72 20.00
N PRO A 107 -4.84 -14.38 18.94
CA PRO A 107 -6.24 -14.32 18.57
C PRO A 107 -7.14 -14.87 19.68
N VAL A 108 -8.29 -14.25 19.90
CA VAL A 108 -9.29 -14.81 20.83
C VAL A 108 -9.95 -16.04 20.20
N ASP A 109 -10.29 -17.04 21.03
CA ASP A 109 -11.00 -18.24 20.55
C ASP A 109 -12.38 -17.85 20.01
N ASN A 110 -12.51 -17.86 18.68
CA ASN A 110 -13.74 -17.47 17.98
C ASN A 110 -14.14 -18.53 16.94
N LYS A 111 -14.10 -19.80 17.33
CA LYS A 111 -14.36 -20.97 16.46
C LYS A 111 -15.71 -20.96 15.73
N ALA A 112 -16.70 -20.19 16.19
CA ALA A 112 -18.01 -20.08 15.56
C ALA A 112 -18.08 -18.98 14.46
N SER A 113 -17.10 -18.07 14.42
CA SER A 113 -17.04 -16.99 13.44
C SER A 113 -16.18 -17.36 12.23
N ARG A 114 -16.52 -16.79 11.07
CA ARG A 114 -15.74 -16.82 9.83
C ARG A 114 -15.21 -15.44 9.41
N PHE A 115 -15.40 -14.47 10.30
CA PHE A 115 -15.14 -13.05 10.14
C PHE A 115 -13.98 -12.62 11.05
N GLY A 116 -13.53 -11.38 10.91
CA GLY A 116 -12.34 -10.85 11.59
C GLY A 116 -12.29 -11.11 13.10
N ASN A 117 -11.10 -11.45 13.60
CA ASN A 117 -10.84 -11.73 15.01
C ASN A 117 -10.78 -10.43 15.83
N PRO A 118 -11.60 -10.27 16.89
CA PRO A 118 -11.62 -9.05 17.70
C PRO A 118 -10.29 -8.65 18.34
N ALA A 119 -9.35 -9.58 18.54
CA ALA A 119 -8.00 -9.29 19.05
C ALA A 119 -7.25 -8.27 18.17
N PHE A 120 -7.60 -8.16 16.88
CA PHE A 120 -7.06 -7.15 15.98
C PHE A 120 -7.25 -5.72 16.52
N ARG A 121 -8.36 -5.45 17.22
CA ARG A 121 -8.59 -4.10 17.80
C ARG A 121 -7.58 -3.77 18.88
N THR A 122 -7.20 -4.76 19.68
CA THR A 122 -6.17 -4.60 20.71
C THR A 122 -4.80 -4.37 20.07
N PHE A 123 -4.49 -5.11 19.00
CA PHE A 123 -3.29 -4.87 18.20
C PHE A 123 -3.27 -3.46 17.61
N TYR A 124 -4.36 -3.04 16.96
CA TYR A 124 -4.48 -1.74 16.32
C TYR A 124 -4.28 -0.60 17.33
N ASP A 125 -4.97 -0.67 18.48
CA ASP A 125 -4.83 0.31 19.57
C ASP A 125 -3.40 0.35 20.11
N LYS A 126 -2.76 -0.83 20.24
CA LYS A 126 -1.38 -0.89 20.71
C LYS A 126 -0.40 -0.28 19.71
N VAL A 127 -0.60 -0.48 18.41
CA VAL A 127 0.23 0.15 17.37
C VAL A 127 0.12 1.67 17.41
N SER A 128 -1.10 2.21 17.55
CA SER A 128 -1.33 3.65 17.71
C SER A 128 -0.64 4.21 18.96
N GLU A 129 -0.71 3.49 20.09
CA GLU A 129 -0.03 3.87 21.34
C GLU A 129 1.50 3.97 21.18
N ILE A 130 2.12 3.00 20.51
CA ILE A 130 3.59 2.95 20.39
C ILE A 130 4.14 3.72 19.19
N ALA A 131 3.31 4.12 18.24
CA ALA A 131 3.74 4.75 16.99
C ALA A 131 4.65 5.99 17.21
N PRO A 132 4.34 6.94 18.13
CA PRO A 132 5.22 8.07 18.37
C PRO A 132 6.64 7.66 18.77
N GLU A 133 6.79 6.70 19.68
CA GLU A 133 8.12 6.24 20.11
C GLU A 133 8.87 5.49 19.01
N LEU A 134 8.16 4.73 18.18
CA LEU A 134 8.78 4.06 17.03
C LEU A 134 9.39 5.08 16.07
N HIS A 135 8.68 6.17 15.75
CA HIS A 135 9.22 7.21 14.87
C HIS A 135 10.46 7.91 15.48
N ARG A 136 10.50 8.12 16.80
CA ARG A 136 11.68 8.70 17.47
C ARG A 136 12.94 7.84 17.38
N THR A 137 12.80 6.53 17.11
CA THR A 137 13.96 5.66 16.87
C THR A 137 14.63 5.89 15.51
N ILE A 138 13.96 6.57 14.58
CA ILE A 138 14.49 6.85 13.24
C ILE A 138 15.49 8.03 13.33
N PRO A 139 16.75 7.85 12.89
CA PRO A 139 17.76 8.91 12.95
C PRO A 139 17.33 10.17 12.20
N GLY A 140 17.32 11.32 12.91
CA GLY A 140 17.00 12.61 12.32
C GLY A 140 15.51 12.88 12.11
N PHE A 141 14.61 12.03 12.65
CA PHE A 141 13.17 12.22 12.50
C PHE A 141 12.69 13.48 13.25
N PRO A 142 11.99 14.41 12.58
CA PRO A 142 11.52 15.62 13.22
C PRO A 142 10.32 15.35 14.12
N GLU A 143 10.46 15.64 15.42
CA GLU A 143 9.42 15.47 16.45
C GLU A 143 8.09 16.14 16.06
N ALA A 144 8.17 17.33 15.46
CA ALA A 144 7.01 18.10 15.04
C ALA A 144 6.17 17.40 13.95
N ALA A 145 6.76 16.48 13.17
CA ALA A 145 6.06 15.76 12.10
C ALA A 145 5.36 14.48 12.59
N ILE A 146 5.70 13.98 13.79
CA ILE A 146 5.17 12.73 14.34
C ILE A 146 3.63 12.69 14.34
N PRO A 147 2.90 13.75 14.75
CA PRO A 147 1.44 13.72 14.76
C PRO A 147 0.82 13.52 13.37
N GLU A 148 1.49 13.99 12.32
CA GLU A 148 1.02 13.83 10.95
C GLU A 148 1.41 12.47 10.37
N VAL A 149 2.69 12.10 10.50
CA VAL A 149 3.23 10.87 9.90
C VAL A 149 2.66 9.61 10.56
N SER A 150 2.38 9.65 11.87
CA SER A 150 1.84 8.49 12.60
C SER A 150 0.47 8.07 12.10
N VAL A 151 -0.36 9.00 11.59
CA VAL A 151 -1.69 8.63 11.09
C VAL A 151 -1.60 7.77 9.83
N TYR A 152 -0.68 8.07 8.90
CA TYR A 152 -0.44 7.19 7.74
C TYR A 152 0.08 5.82 8.18
N PHE A 153 0.97 5.79 9.17
CA PHE A 153 1.49 4.55 9.74
C PHE A 153 0.39 3.69 10.37
N GLU A 154 -0.47 4.28 11.19
CA GLU A 154 -1.57 3.59 11.88
C GLU A 154 -2.61 3.02 10.89
N GLU A 155 -2.93 3.78 9.85
CA GLU A 155 -3.88 3.39 8.79
C GLU A 155 -3.28 2.43 7.76
N SER A 156 -2.03 2.00 7.94
CA SER A 156 -1.37 1.00 7.08
C SER A 156 -1.75 -0.44 7.40
N TRP A 157 -2.30 -0.74 8.59
CA TRP A 157 -2.40 -2.13 9.05
C TRP A 157 -3.78 -2.78 8.88
N GLY A 158 -4.78 -2.01 8.46
CA GLY A 158 -6.18 -2.44 8.33
C GLY A 158 -7.16 -1.44 8.95
N ASN A 159 -8.45 -1.78 8.98
CA ASN A 159 -9.46 -0.98 9.66
C ASN A 159 -9.84 -1.57 11.01
N ARG A 160 -9.66 -0.79 12.09
CA ARG A 160 -9.97 -1.22 13.46
C ARG A 160 -11.41 -1.73 13.64
N THR A 161 -12.40 -1.05 13.08
CA THR A 161 -13.81 -1.36 13.32
C THR A 161 -14.23 -2.59 12.51
N ARG A 162 -13.92 -2.57 11.22
CA ARG A 162 -14.34 -3.59 10.24
C ARG A 162 -13.47 -4.84 10.27
N ILE A 163 -12.26 -4.77 10.84
CA ILE A 163 -11.28 -5.86 10.87
C ILE A 163 -11.00 -6.37 9.44
N ASP A 164 -10.78 -5.41 8.55
CA ASP A 164 -10.48 -5.65 7.14
C ASP A 164 -9.17 -4.98 6.73
N TYR A 165 -8.62 -5.41 5.60
CA TYR A 165 -7.43 -4.84 4.99
C TYR A 165 -7.54 -4.89 3.46
N GLY A 166 -6.99 -3.90 2.77
CA GLY A 166 -6.93 -3.90 1.31
C GLY A 166 -5.95 -2.87 0.76
N SER A 167 -6.01 -2.64 -0.55
CA SER A 167 -5.08 -1.76 -1.29
C SER A 167 -5.09 -0.30 -0.83
N GLY A 168 -6.18 0.18 -0.21
CA GLY A 168 -6.23 1.51 0.39
C GLY A 168 -5.30 1.65 1.61
N MET A 169 -5.17 0.60 2.43
CA MET A 169 -4.25 0.57 3.56
C MET A 169 -2.82 0.34 3.10
N GLU A 170 -2.62 -0.50 2.06
CA GLU A 170 -1.33 -0.62 1.37
C GLU A 170 -0.83 0.75 0.85
N LEU A 171 -1.74 1.57 0.31
CA LEU A 171 -1.45 2.93 -0.11
C LEU A 171 -1.06 3.85 1.05
N ASN A 172 -1.64 3.68 2.25
CA ASN A 172 -1.19 4.43 3.43
C ASN A 172 0.25 4.10 3.81
N PHE A 173 0.70 2.84 3.67
CA PHE A 173 2.09 2.46 3.91
C PHE A 173 3.03 3.13 2.90
N LEU A 174 2.62 3.21 1.62
CA LEU A 174 3.35 3.97 0.61
C LEU A 174 3.41 5.46 0.96
N CYS A 175 2.30 6.06 1.40
CA CYS A 175 2.26 7.45 1.84
C CYS A 175 3.17 7.70 3.04
N TRP A 176 3.24 6.76 3.98
CA TRP A 176 4.16 6.81 5.11
C TRP A 176 5.64 6.81 4.66
N MET A 177 5.98 6.04 3.62
CA MET A 177 7.30 6.09 2.99
C MET A 177 7.56 7.44 2.29
N ILE A 178 6.59 7.96 1.53
CA ILE A 178 6.68 9.27 0.85
C ILE A 178 6.90 10.40 1.87
N CYS A 179 6.20 10.37 3.00
CA CYS A 179 6.36 11.37 4.07
C CYS A 179 7.80 11.38 4.60
N GLN A 180 8.38 10.21 4.86
CA GLN A 180 9.77 10.11 5.32
C GLN A 180 10.77 10.63 4.28
N GLU A 181 10.54 10.38 3.00
CA GLU A 181 11.38 10.93 1.93
C GLU A 181 11.26 12.46 1.82
N LYS A 182 10.04 13.00 1.96
CA LYS A 182 9.80 14.46 2.00
C LYS A 182 10.45 15.13 3.21
N LEU A 183 10.60 14.40 4.32
CA LEU A 183 11.33 14.86 5.51
C LEU A 183 12.86 14.70 5.38
N GLY A 184 13.36 14.16 4.26
CA GLY A 184 14.79 13.94 4.01
C GLY A 184 15.39 12.75 4.77
N ILE A 185 14.55 11.89 5.34
CA ILE A 185 14.98 10.69 6.07
C ILE A 185 15.46 9.63 5.10
N PHE A 186 14.65 9.37 4.06
CA PHE A 186 15.06 8.52 2.94
C PHE A 186 15.66 9.36 1.83
N LYS A 187 16.58 8.74 1.10
CA LYS A 187 17.23 9.31 -0.08
C LYS A 187 17.02 8.40 -1.27
N GLU A 188 17.29 8.91 -2.47
CA GLU A 188 17.24 8.11 -3.70
C GLU A 188 18.12 6.85 -3.63
N SER A 189 19.24 6.91 -2.91
CA SER A 189 20.11 5.75 -2.68
C SER A 189 19.44 4.61 -1.91
N ASP A 190 18.34 4.89 -1.19
CA ASP A 190 17.59 3.90 -0.43
C ASP A 190 16.49 3.22 -1.25
N HIS A 191 16.10 3.76 -2.42
CA HIS A 191 14.90 3.33 -3.17
C HIS A 191 14.84 1.82 -3.43
N ILE A 192 15.96 1.19 -3.77
CA ILE A 192 16.02 -0.26 -3.95
C ILE A 192 15.66 -0.96 -2.62
N ALA A 193 16.31 -0.58 -1.52
CA ALA A 193 16.07 -1.17 -0.21
C ALA A 193 14.66 -0.88 0.33
N LEU A 194 14.06 0.27 -0.01
CA LEU A 194 12.68 0.56 0.34
C LEU A 194 11.71 -0.47 -0.26
N VAL A 195 11.98 -0.95 -1.47
CA VAL A 195 11.14 -1.97 -2.11
C VAL A 195 11.51 -3.37 -1.62
N VAL A 196 12.76 -3.82 -1.82
CA VAL A 196 13.15 -5.23 -1.59
C VAL A 196 13.47 -5.56 -0.13
N ARG A 197 13.44 -4.59 0.79
CA ARG A 197 13.57 -4.80 2.23
C ARG A 197 12.35 -4.27 2.97
N VAL A 198 12.13 -2.96 2.97
CA VAL A 198 11.11 -2.32 3.82
C VAL A 198 9.70 -2.76 3.41
N PHE A 199 9.32 -2.53 2.16
CA PHE A 199 8.01 -2.91 1.67
C PHE A 199 7.80 -4.43 1.70
N TRP A 200 8.83 -5.21 1.32
CA TRP A 200 8.72 -6.66 1.40
C TRP A 200 8.49 -7.14 2.84
N ARG A 201 9.21 -6.59 3.81
CA ARG A 201 9.02 -6.91 5.24
C ARG A 201 7.61 -6.51 5.69
N TYR A 202 7.08 -5.37 5.23
CA TYR A 202 5.69 -4.98 5.48
C TYR A 202 4.69 -6.03 4.95
N ILE A 203 4.87 -6.53 3.72
CA ILE A 203 4.03 -7.60 3.18
C ILE A 203 4.10 -8.88 4.04
N GLU A 204 5.29 -9.24 4.54
CA GLU A 204 5.45 -10.39 5.44
C GLU A 204 4.70 -10.19 6.76
N VAL A 205 4.80 -9.00 7.37
CA VAL A 205 4.00 -8.65 8.57
C VAL A 205 2.51 -8.73 8.27
N MET A 206 2.08 -8.24 7.11
CA MET A 206 0.67 -8.27 6.73
C MET A 206 0.11 -9.67 6.56
N ARG A 207 0.89 -10.60 6.00
CA ARG A 207 0.50 -12.02 5.94
C ARG A 207 0.33 -12.62 7.34
N VAL A 208 1.17 -12.23 8.30
CA VAL A 208 1.00 -12.62 9.71
C VAL A 208 -0.31 -12.07 10.26
N LEU A 209 -0.62 -10.79 10.05
CA LEU A 209 -1.86 -10.21 10.59
C LEU A 209 -3.11 -10.80 9.95
N GLN A 210 -3.11 -10.94 8.62
CA GLN A 210 -4.20 -11.52 7.84
C GLN A 210 -4.53 -12.94 8.31
N SER A 211 -3.50 -13.77 8.53
CA SER A 211 -3.67 -15.14 9.00
C SER A 211 -4.00 -15.24 10.49
N THR A 212 -3.39 -14.41 11.33
CA THR A 212 -3.59 -14.44 12.79
C THR A 212 -4.97 -13.93 13.17
N TYR A 213 -5.40 -12.83 12.56
CA TYR A 213 -6.65 -12.16 12.91
C TYR A 213 -7.78 -12.39 11.91
N TRP A 214 -7.58 -13.23 10.90
CA TRP A 214 -8.56 -13.51 9.85
C TRP A 214 -9.15 -12.23 9.26
N LEU A 215 -8.27 -11.28 8.91
CA LEU A 215 -8.70 -10.02 8.33
C LEU A 215 -9.56 -10.29 7.09
N GLU A 216 -10.60 -9.48 6.93
CA GLU A 216 -11.49 -9.56 5.78
C GLU A 216 -10.88 -8.76 4.61
N PRO A 217 -11.06 -9.20 3.36
CA PRO A 217 -10.70 -8.39 2.20
C PRO A 217 -11.51 -7.09 2.17
N ALA A 218 -10.83 -5.94 2.21
CA ALA A 218 -11.47 -4.64 2.10
C ALA A 218 -11.76 -4.31 0.63
N GLY A 219 -13.04 -4.07 0.33
CA GLY A 219 -13.51 -3.74 -1.03
C GLY A 219 -14.16 -4.93 -1.75
N SER A 220 -15.12 -4.62 -2.61
CA SER A 220 -16.08 -5.61 -3.12
C SER A 220 -15.71 -6.25 -4.47
N HIS A 221 -14.43 -6.32 -4.84
CA HIS A 221 -14.07 -6.90 -6.14
C HIS A 221 -14.15 -8.43 -6.15
N GLY A 222 -14.06 -9.09 -4.99
CA GLY A 222 -14.09 -10.54 -4.89
C GLY A 222 -13.12 -11.19 -5.88
N VAL A 223 -13.59 -12.18 -6.63
CA VAL A 223 -12.79 -12.86 -7.66
C VAL A 223 -12.37 -11.97 -8.85
N TRP A 224 -12.95 -10.76 -8.99
CA TRP A 224 -12.61 -9.81 -10.04
C TRP A 224 -11.53 -8.81 -9.63
N GLY A 225 -10.99 -8.91 -8.40
CA GLY A 225 -9.80 -8.18 -7.98
C GLY A 225 -8.53 -8.85 -8.48
N LEU A 226 -7.42 -8.10 -8.49
CA LEU A 226 -6.09 -8.68 -8.75
C LEU A 226 -5.73 -9.71 -7.66
N ASP A 227 -5.93 -9.33 -6.40
CA ASP A 227 -5.75 -10.12 -5.20
C ASP A 227 -6.71 -9.59 -4.12
N ASP A 228 -6.94 -10.39 -3.08
CA ASP A 228 -7.86 -10.04 -2.00
C ASP A 228 -7.36 -8.83 -1.18
N TYR A 229 -6.04 -8.65 -1.07
CA TYR A 229 -5.45 -7.68 -0.13
C TYR A 229 -4.49 -6.69 -0.79
N HIS A 230 -3.67 -7.16 -1.74
CA HIS A 230 -2.47 -6.44 -2.17
C HIS A 230 -2.47 -6.11 -3.67
N PHE A 231 -1.81 -5.01 -4.04
CA PHE A 231 -1.57 -4.69 -5.45
C PHE A 231 -0.10 -4.46 -5.75
N LEU A 232 0.56 -3.59 -4.98
CA LEU A 232 1.96 -3.19 -5.21
C LEU A 232 2.98 -4.35 -5.26
N PRO A 233 2.89 -5.45 -4.48
CA PRO A 233 3.86 -6.55 -4.63
C PRO A 233 3.74 -7.29 -5.97
N PHE A 234 2.56 -7.26 -6.62
CA PHE A 234 2.43 -7.75 -8.01
C PHE A 234 3.01 -6.76 -9.01
N LEU A 235 2.80 -5.45 -8.80
CA LEU A 235 3.36 -4.43 -9.67
C LEU A 235 4.89 -4.48 -9.66
N TRP A 236 5.51 -4.34 -8.49
CA TRP A 236 6.97 -4.35 -8.33
C TRP A 236 7.57 -5.74 -8.55
N GLY A 237 6.87 -6.81 -8.19
CA GLY A 237 7.27 -8.17 -8.53
C GLY A 237 7.31 -8.43 -10.05
N ALA A 238 6.40 -7.84 -10.81
CA ALA A 238 6.45 -7.89 -12.27
C ALA A 238 7.63 -7.06 -12.81
N ALA A 239 8.01 -5.97 -12.15
CA ALA A 239 9.20 -5.21 -12.51
C ALA A 239 10.50 -6.01 -12.31
N GLN A 240 10.64 -6.72 -11.18
CA GLN A 240 11.77 -7.63 -10.94
C GLN A 240 11.95 -8.66 -12.08
N LEU A 241 10.85 -9.09 -12.70
CA LEU A 241 10.82 -10.10 -13.76
C LEU A 241 10.86 -9.52 -15.19
N ARG A 242 10.89 -8.20 -15.36
CA ARG A 242 11.05 -7.57 -16.69
C ARG A 242 12.33 -8.04 -17.38
N GLY A 243 12.23 -8.37 -18.67
CA GLY A 243 13.35 -8.90 -19.44
C GLY A 243 13.87 -10.29 -19.00
N HIS A 244 13.23 -10.98 -18.04
CA HIS A 244 13.72 -12.25 -17.54
C HIS A 244 13.79 -13.32 -18.64
N LYS A 245 14.90 -14.07 -18.73
CA LYS A 245 15.18 -14.96 -19.88
C LYS A 245 14.29 -16.21 -19.93
N TYR A 246 13.93 -16.78 -18.78
CA TYR A 246 13.26 -18.08 -18.71
C TYR A 246 11.85 -18.02 -18.12
N ILE A 247 11.69 -17.45 -16.92
CA ILE A 247 10.39 -17.23 -16.28
C ILE A 247 9.56 -16.27 -17.14
N ARG A 248 8.32 -16.66 -17.43
CA ARG A 248 7.32 -15.88 -18.19
C ARG A 248 6.08 -15.69 -17.32
N PRO A 249 5.15 -14.78 -17.66
CA PRO A 249 3.90 -14.63 -16.90
C PRO A 249 3.13 -15.95 -16.71
N LYS A 250 3.05 -16.80 -17.75
CA LYS A 250 2.45 -18.14 -17.65
C LYS A 250 3.11 -19.09 -16.64
N SER A 251 4.35 -18.82 -16.22
CA SER A 251 5.08 -19.66 -15.29
C SER A 251 4.48 -19.66 -13.87
N ILE A 252 3.55 -18.75 -13.57
CA ILE A 252 2.83 -18.76 -12.29
C ILE A 252 1.98 -20.02 -12.08
N HIS A 253 1.67 -20.76 -13.15
CA HIS A 253 0.94 -22.03 -13.12
C HIS A 253 1.83 -23.25 -12.89
N ASP A 254 3.15 -23.07 -13.00
CA ASP A 254 4.11 -24.15 -12.79
C ASP A 254 4.54 -24.19 -11.33
N SER A 255 4.08 -25.21 -10.58
CA SER A 255 4.34 -25.35 -9.15
C SER A 255 5.82 -25.41 -8.83
N ASP A 256 6.63 -26.03 -9.68
CA ASP A 256 8.07 -26.19 -9.45
C ASP A 256 8.80 -24.84 -9.61
N THR A 257 8.43 -24.07 -10.64
CA THR A 257 8.93 -22.70 -10.80
C THR A 257 8.51 -21.82 -9.61
N VAL A 258 7.25 -21.88 -9.19
CA VAL A 258 6.77 -21.06 -8.07
C VAL A 258 7.49 -21.44 -6.77
N GLU A 259 7.64 -22.73 -6.49
CA GLU A 259 8.28 -23.22 -5.26
C GLU A 259 9.77 -22.82 -5.20
N GLU A 260 10.51 -22.99 -6.30
CA GLU A 260 11.95 -22.69 -6.35
C GLU A 260 12.24 -21.19 -6.33
N PHE A 261 11.47 -20.39 -7.08
CA PHE A 261 11.78 -18.98 -7.33
C PHE A 261 10.99 -17.99 -6.48
N SER A 262 10.00 -18.42 -5.68
CA SER A 262 9.25 -17.52 -4.79
C SER A 262 10.14 -16.77 -3.80
N LYS A 263 11.25 -17.37 -3.37
CA LYS A 263 12.21 -16.73 -2.46
C LYS A 263 12.93 -15.52 -3.09
N HIS A 264 12.90 -15.40 -4.42
CA HIS A 264 13.62 -14.36 -5.16
C HIS A 264 12.71 -13.26 -5.71
N TYR A 265 11.44 -13.53 -5.99
CA TYR A 265 10.55 -12.63 -6.72
C TYR A 265 9.22 -12.44 -6.01
N MET A 266 8.86 -11.18 -5.71
CA MET A 266 7.63 -10.83 -4.97
C MET A 266 6.38 -11.39 -5.63
N TYR A 267 6.29 -11.31 -6.97
CA TYR A 267 5.13 -11.80 -7.71
C TYR A 267 4.91 -13.29 -7.46
N LEU A 268 5.97 -14.10 -7.59
CA LEU A 268 5.90 -15.54 -7.38
C LEU A 268 5.65 -15.88 -5.90
N ALA A 269 6.19 -15.09 -4.97
CA ALA A 269 5.88 -15.23 -3.56
C ALA A 269 4.40 -14.97 -3.24
N CYS A 270 3.78 -13.98 -3.89
CA CYS A 270 2.34 -13.75 -3.76
C CYS A 270 1.52 -14.88 -4.36
N ILE A 271 1.91 -15.42 -5.52
CA ILE A 271 1.24 -16.59 -6.11
C ILE A 271 1.35 -17.81 -5.18
N LYS A 272 2.55 -18.08 -4.64
CA LYS A 272 2.77 -19.16 -3.67
C LYS A 272 1.87 -18.99 -2.45
N PHE A 273 1.75 -17.77 -1.94
CA PHE A 273 0.89 -17.47 -0.81
C PHE A 273 -0.58 -17.74 -1.14
N ILE A 274 -1.09 -17.22 -2.25
CA ILE A 274 -2.47 -17.45 -2.71
C ILE A 274 -2.77 -18.95 -2.81
N ASN A 275 -1.91 -19.71 -3.49
CA ASN A 275 -2.07 -21.16 -3.65
C ASN A 275 -2.01 -21.92 -2.32
N SER A 276 -1.37 -21.36 -1.29
CA SER A 276 -1.34 -21.95 0.05
C SER A 276 -2.62 -21.70 0.84
N VAL A 277 -3.39 -20.65 0.52
CA VAL A 277 -4.62 -20.28 1.26
C VAL A 277 -5.91 -20.65 0.52
N LYS A 278 -5.88 -20.73 -0.81
CA LYS A 278 -7.02 -21.09 -1.66
C LYS A 278 -6.77 -22.45 -2.31
N THR A 279 -7.73 -23.37 -2.19
CA THR A 279 -7.56 -24.80 -2.51
C THR A 279 -7.90 -25.16 -3.96
N ALA A 280 -8.67 -24.33 -4.67
CA ALA A 280 -8.95 -24.50 -6.09
C ALA A 280 -7.77 -24.02 -6.95
N SER A 281 -7.80 -24.25 -8.28
CA SER A 281 -6.79 -23.66 -9.16
C SER A 281 -6.95 -22.14 -9.28
N LEU A 282 -5.86 -21.44 -9.64
CA LEU A 282 -5.83 -19.98 -9.84
C LEU A 282 -6.98 -19.47 -10.68
N ARG A 283 -7.30 -20.17 -11.78
CA ARG A 283 -8.43 -19.85 -12.67
C ARG A 283 -9.77 -19.70 -11.95
N TRP A 284 -10.01 -20.45 -10.88
CA TRP A 284 -11.29 -20.45 -10.18
C TRP A 284 -11.39 -19.38 -9.09
N HIS A 285 -10.29 -19.07 -8.42
CA HIS A 285 -10.30 -18.19 -7.25
C HIS A 285 -9.58 -16.85 -7.46
N SER A 286 -8.83 -16.73 -8.56
CA SER A 286 -8.05 -15.57 -8.97
C SER A 286 -8.03 -15.45 -10.51
N PRO A 287 -9.19 -15.41 -11.19
CA PRO A 287 -9.28 -15.40 -12.65
C PRO A 287 -8.54 -14.22 -13.30
N MET A 288 -8.44 -13.06 -12.62
CA MET A 288 -7.68 -11.93 -13.15
C MET A 288 -6.17 -12.22 -13.26
N LEU A 289 -5.58 -12.88 -12.26
CA LEU A 289 -4.18 -13.32 -12.33
C LEU A 289 -3.98 -14.39 -13.41
N ASP A 290 -4.97 -15.30 -13.57
CA ASP A 290 -4.99 -16.29 -14.64
C ASP A 290 -4.99 -15.62 -16.02
N ASP A 291 -5.87 -14.64 -16.25
CA ASP A 291 -5.95 -13.89 -17.51
C ASP A 291 -4.67 -13.08 -17.79
N ILE A 292 -4.13 -12.40 -16.77
CA ILE A 292 -2.85 -11.66 -16.88
C ILE A 292 -1.69 -12.59 -17.25
N SER A 293 -1.72 -13.84 -16.79
CA SER A 293 -0.67 -14.83 -17.10
C SER A 293 -0.59 -15.18 -18.59
N ALA A 294 -1.64 -14.92 -19.37
CA ALA A 294 -1.66 -15.11 -20.82
C ALA A 294 -0.84 -14.04 -21.57
N VAL A 295 -0.48 -12.94 -20.91
CA VAL A 295 0.39 -11.90 -21.48
C VAL A 295 1.79 -12.46 -21.74
N LYS A 296 2.38 -12.11 -22.89
CA LYS A 296 3.63 -12.73 -23.36
C LYS A 296 4.88 -12.37 -22.54
N THR A 297 4.95 -11.14 -22.02
CA THR A 297 6.16 -10.61 -21.37
C THR A 297 5.82 -9.89 -20.07
N TRP A 298 6.74 -9.94 -19.12
CA TRP A 298 6.64 -9.21 -17.85
C TRP A 298 6.64 -7.70 -18.05
N ASP A 299 7.29 -7.18 -19.10
CA ASP A 299 7.23 -5.77 -19.50
C ASP A 299 5.79 -5.33 -19.79
N LYS A 300 5.02 -6.16 -20.50
CA LYS A 300 3.61 -5.88 -20.77
C LYS A 300 2.75 -6.03 -19.53
N VAL A 301 2.98 -7.06 -18.71
CA VAL A 301 2.30 -7.23 -17.41
C VAL A 301 2.52 -6.01 -16.53
N ASN A 302 3.78 -5.60 -16.31
CA ASN A 302 4.12 -4.45 -15.47
C ASN A 302 3.47 -3.16 -15.98
N SER A 303 3.57 -2.86 -17.29
CA SER A 303 2.90 -1.69 -17.88
C SER A 303 1.37 -1.71 -17.76
N GLY A 304 0.76 -2.90 -17.80
CA GLY A 304 -0.67 -3.10 -17.59
C GLY A 304 -1.06 -2.89 -16.12
N LEU A 305 -0.26 -3.42 -15.18
CA LEU A 305 -0.46 -3.26 -13.74
C LEU A 305 -0.32 -1.81 -13.30
N ILE A 306 0.58 -1.02 -13.90
CA ILE A 306 0.63 0.44 -13.66
C ILE A 306 -0.72 1.07 -13.99
N LYS A 307 -1.22 0.85 -15.21
CA LYS A 307 -2.53 1.41 -15.65
C LYS A 307 -3.68 0.92 -14.77
N MET A 308 -3.65 -0.34 -14.38
CA MET A 308 -4.67 -0.93 -13.53
C MET A 308 -4.61 -0.34 -12.11
N TYR A 309 -3.43 -0.09 -11.53
CA TYR A 309 -3.30 0.58 -10.23
C TYR A 309 -3.91 1.99 -10.25
N HIS A 310 -3.63 2.74 -11.32
CA HIS A 310 -4.26 4.04 -11.53
C HIS A 310 -5.78 3.98 -11.57
N ALA A 311 -6.35 2.99 -12.26
CA ALA A 311 -7.80 2.87 -12.41
C ALA A 311 -8.50 2.31 -11.16
N GLU A 312 -7.96 1.23 -10.59
CA GLU A 312 -8.64 0.43 -9.56
C GLU A 312 -8.24 0.78 -8.13
N VAL A 313 -7.16 1.54 -7.93
CA VAL A 313 -6.75 2.05 -6.62
C VAL A 313 -6.91 3.57 -6.60
N LEU A 314 -6.07 4.29 -7.35
CA LEU A 314 -6.04 5.78 -7.30
C LEU A 314 -7.25 6.45 -7.96
N GLY A 315 -7.95 5.75 -8.85
CA GLY A 315 -9.12 6.23 -9.58
C GLY A 315 -10.45 5.67 -9.07
N LYS A 316 -10.42 4.94 -7.96
CA LYS A 316 -11.60 4.24 -7.43
C LYS A 316 -12.11 4.98 -6.19
N LEU A 317 -13.25 5.67 -6.32
CA LEU A 317 -13.83 6.45 -5.22
C LEU A 317 -14.00 5.65 -3.92
N PRO A 318 -14.52 4.40 -3.92
CA PRO A 318 -14.60 3.59 -2.70
C PRO A 318 -13.27 3.36 -1.97
N VAL A 319 -12.14 3.39 -2.70
CA VAL A 319 -10.80 3.28 -2.12
C VAL A 319 -10.33 4.67 -1.68
N MET A 320 -10.39 5.64 -2.58
CA MET A 320 -9.83 6.99 -2.38
C MET A 320 -10.61 7.85 -1.38
N GLN A 321 -11.86 7.51 -1.07
CA GLN A 321 -12.62 8.19 -0.01
C GLN A 321 -11.98 8.04 1.39
N HIS A 322 -11.09 7.06 1.56
CA HIS A 322 -10.35 6.84 2.79
C HIS A 322 -8.95 7.46 2.79
N PHE A 323 -8.53 8.04 1.67
CA PHE A 323 -7.22 8.68 1.54
C PHE A 323 -7.12 9.95 2.40
N LEU A 324 -5.92 10.17 2.94
CA LEU A 324 -5.65 11.18 3.94
C LEU A 324 -4.73 12.28 3.39
N PHE A 325 -5.07 13.53 3.68
CA PHE A 325 -4.33 14.71 3.26
C PHE A 325 -3.81 15.49 4.47
N GLY A 326 -2.50 15.70 4.52
CA GLY A 326 -1.76 16.43 5.54
C GLY A 326 -1.00 17.63 4.97
N SER A 327 0.02 18.12 5.66
CA SER A 327 0.94 19.13 5.13
C SER A 327 1.96 18.54 4.14
N LEU A 328 2.41 17.29 4.36
CA LEU A 328 3.36 16.58 3.51
C LEU A 328 2.72 16.03 2.24
N ILE A 329 1.43 15.66 2.33
CA ILE A 329 0.61 15.16 1.22
C ILE A 329 -0.63 16.08 1.14
N PRO A 330 -0.50 17.26 0.52
CA PRO A 330 -1.53 18.30 0.60
C PRO A 330 -2.73 18.04 -0.30
N TRP A 331 -3.88 18.57 0.10
CA TRP A 331 -5.03 18.73 -0.77
C TRP A 331 -4.96 20.09 -1.47
N GLU A 332 -4.98 20.09 -2.80
CA GLU A 332 -4.86 21.30 -3.63
C GLU A 332 -6.18 21.73 -4.27
N GLY A 333 -7.23 20.93 -4.12
CA GLY A 333 -8.56 21.25 -4.64
C GLY A 333 -9.35 22.20 -3.74
N PRO A 334 -10.58 22.59 -4.17
CA PRO A 334 -11.49 23.32 -3.29
C PRO A 334 -11.79 22.49 -2.05
N MET A 335 -11.69 23.11 -0.87
CA MET A 335 -12.09 22.45 0.38
C MET A 335 -13.59 22.13 0.34
N PRO A 336 -14.01 20.92 0.72
CA PRO A 336 -15.43 20.63 0.89
C PRO A 336 -16.06 21.62 1.87
N ALA A 337 -17.32 21.97 1.63
CA ALA A 337 -18.10 22.67 2.64
C ALA A 337 -18.09 21.83 3.93
N PRO A 338 -17.93 22.44 5.12
CA PRO A 338 -18.12 21.74 6.37
C PRO A 338 -19.47 21.02 6.36
N PRO A 339 -19.56 19.76 6.82
CA PRO A 339 -20.84 19.09 6.97
C PRO A 339 -21.77 19.94 7.85
N ASP A 340 -23.06 19.98 7.54
CA ASP A 340 -24.05 20.64 8.40
C ASP A 340 -23.99 20.05 9.81
N GLY A 341 -23.64 20.87 10.80
CA GLY A 341 -23.51 20.47 12.20
C GLY A 341 -22.16 19.88 12.61
N ALA A 342 -21.12 19.97 11.77
CA ALA A 342 -19.78 19.56 12.18
C ALA A 342 -19.19 20.52 13.23
N PRO A 343 -18.56 20.01 14.32
CA PRO A 343 -17.97 20.87 15.33
C PRO A 343 -16.88 21.75 14.71
N GLY A 344 -16.74 23.00 15.17
CA GLY A 344 -15.81 23.96 14.59
C GLY A 344 -14.33 23.59 14.80
N PRO A 345 -13.40 24.35 14.19
CA PRO A 345 -11.96 24.12 14.27
C PRO A 345 -11.34 24.22 15.68
N GLU A 346 -12.13 24.54 16.71
CA GLU A 346 -11.67 24.62 18.10
C GLU A 346 -12.02 23.37 18.93
N ASP A 347 -12.64 22.35 18.30
CA ASP A 347 -12.89 21.05 18.93
C ASP A 347 -11.65 20.16 18.82
N ALA A 348 -11.23 19.56 19.94
CA ALA A 348 -10.09 18.63 20.01
C ALA A 348 -10.29 17.37 19.15
N HIS A 349 -11.50 17.13 18.64
CA HIS A 349 -11.85 16.04 17.74
C HIS A 349 -12.00 16.46 16.26
N TRP A 350 -11.76 17.74 15.93
CA TRP A 350 -11.76 18.21 14.55
C TRP A 350 -10.59 17.60 13.76
N GLY A 351 -10.91 16.72 12.81
CA GLY A 351 -9.91 15.96 12.05
C GLY A 351 -9.43 14.67 12.73
N HIS A 352 -9.78 14.43 14.00
CA HIS A 352 -9.56 13.16 14.68
C HIS A 352 -10.80 12.28 14.57
N ALA A 353 -10.80 11.35 13.60
CA ALA A 353 -11.78 10.27 13.56
C ALA A 353 -11.43 9.20 14.62
N HIS A 354 -11.49 9.55 15.90
CA HIS A 354 -11.72 8.51 16.89
C HIS A 354 -13.14 8.02 16.67
N ALA A 355 -13.27 6.76 16.26
CA ALA A 355 -14.49 6.00 16.37
C ALA A 355 -14.85 5.81 17.86
N MET A 356 -15.18 6.91 18.54
CA MET A 356 -15.86 6.87 19.82
C MET A 356 -17.34 6.74 19.54
N GLY A 357 -17.86 5.54 19.82
CA GLY A 357 -19.27 5.23 20.08
C GLY A 357 -20.27 5.68 19.01
N ASP A 358 -20.78 4.72 18.24
CA ASP A 358 -22.07 4.83 17.54
C ASP A 358 -22.27 6.14 16.76
N ARG A 359 -21.59 6.28 15.61
CA ARG A 359 -22.10 6.96 14.40
C ARG A 359 -20.99 6.98 13.33
N GLY A 360 -21.26 6.32 12.20
CA GLY A 360 -20.55 6.59 10.95
C GLY A 360 -20.60 8.09 10.64
N GLY A 361 -19.63 8.57 9.86
CA GLY A 361 -19.52 9.98 9.48
C GLY A 361 -20.87 10.57 9.10
N VAL A 362 -21.20 11.70 9.72
CA VAL A 362 -22.46 12.41 9.50
C VAL A 362 -22.55 12.78 8.01
N GLY A 363 -23.52 12.17 7.31
CA GLY A 363 -23.67 12.21 5.85
C GLY A 363 -23.97 10.85 5.21
N GLN A 364 -23.69 9.74 5.90
CA GLN A 364 -23.92 8.37 5.39
C GLN A 364 -25.36 7.85 5.47
N ARG A 365 -26.36 8.70 5.76
CA ARG A 365 -27.74 8.22 6.02
C ARG A 365 -28.60 7.99 4.77
N GLU A 366 -28.20 8.46 3.60
CA GLU A 366 -29.05 8.44 2.39
C GLU A 366 -28.32 8.09 1.08
N VAL A 367 -27.43 7.09 1.09
CA VAL A 367 -27.05 6.40 -0.15
C VAL A 367 -27.34 4.90 -0.03
N GLY A 368 -28.62 4.56 -0.16
CA GLY A 368 -29.02 3.18 -0.42
C GLY A 368 -28.27 2.70 -1.66
N TRP A 369 -27.39 1.70 -1.49
CA TRP A 369 -26.49 1.11 -2.50
C TRP A 369 -25.11 1.77 -2.71
N GLY A 370 -24.62 2.62 -1.79
CA GLY A 370 -23.28 3.25 -1.91
C GLY A 370 -22.14 2.63 -1.06
N ASP A 371 -22.45 1.82 -0.05
CA ASP A 371 -21.45 1.35 0.93
C ASP A 371 -20.98 -0.09 0.63
N CYS A 372 -20.13 -0.23 -0.39
CA CYS A 372 -19.41 -1.48 -0.63
C CYS A 372 -18.34 -1.77 0.43
N CYS A 373 -17.98 -0.77 1.26
CA CYS A 373 -16.87 -0.82 2.21
C CYS A 373 -17.27 -1.37 3.59
N GLY A 374 -18.55 -1.69 3.80
CA GLY A 374 -19.07 -2.22 5.08
C GLY A 374 -19.69 -3.61 4.99
N ILE A 375 -19.70 -4.25 3.81
CA ILE A 375 -20.25 -5.61 3.65
C ILE A 375 -19.19 -6.61 4.13
N PRO A 376 -19.45 -7.39 5.20
CA PRO A 376 -18.49 -8.37 5.69
C PRO A 376 -18.22 -9.44 4.63
N VAL A 377 -16.95 -9.69 4.35
CA VAL A 377 -16.48 -10.70 3.40
C VAL A 377 -15.74 -11.78 4.19
N PRO A 378 -16.20 -13.05 4.17
CA PRO A 378 -15.53 -14.11 4.92
C PRO A 378 -14.04 -14.21 4.60
N SER A 379 -13.22 -14.38 5.64
CA SER A 379 -11.77 -14.47 5.48
C SER A 379 -11.36 -15.79 4.81
N ALA A 380 -10.44 -15.72 3.84
CA ALA A 380 -9.88 -16.90 3.18
C ALA A 380 -9.18 -17.85 4.17
N PHE A 381 -8.56 -17.31 5.22
CA PHE A 381 -7.91 -18.10 6.27
C PHE A 381 -8.91 -18.87 7.11
N ALA A 382 -10.01 -18.22 7.51
CA ALA A 382 -11.10 -18.86 8.22
C ALA A 382 -11.76 -19.97 7.37
N ALA A 383 -11.92 -19.72 6.05
CA ALA A 383 -12.45 -20.71 5.12
C ALA A 383 -11.55 -21.94 5.01
N LYS A 384 -10.23 -21.73 4.87
CA LYS A 384 -9.24 -22.82 4.84
C LYS A 384 -9.25 -23.64 6.12
N GLU A 385 -9.20 -23.00 7.28
CA GLU A 385 -9.20 -23.73 8.56
C GLU A 385 -10.48 -24.53 8.76
N ALA A 386 -11.64 -23.99 8.36
CA ALA A 386 -12.89 -24.74 8.38
C ALA A 386 -12.85 -25.98 7.47
N GLU A 387 -12.21 -25.91 6.30
CA GLU A 387 -12.01 -27.04 5.39
C GLU A 387 -11.06 -28.10 5.98
N GLU A 388 -9.94 -27.68 6.57
CA GLU A 388 -8.99 -28.58 7.24
C GLU A 388 -9.63 -29.29 8.44
N ARG A 389 -10.42 -28.58 9.25
CA ARG A 389 -11.19 -29.18 10.33
C ARG A 389 -12.19 -30.22 9.81
N ARG A 390 -12.88 -29.96 8.70
CA ARG A 390 -13.79 -30.94 8.07
C ARG A 390 -13.05 -32.17 7.56
N LYS A 391 -11.88 -31.99 6.94
CA LYS A 391 -11.02 -33.10 6.47
C LYS A 391 -10.53 -33.95 7.65
N ASN A 392 -10.16 -33.32 8.76
CA ASN A 392 -9.66 -33.99 9.96
C ASN A 392 -10.77 -34.61 10.84
N ALA A 393 -12.00 -34.10 10.77
CA ALA A 393 -13.15 -34.63 11.51
C ALA A 393 -13.68 -35.97 10.96
N GLY A 394 -13.13 -36.44 9.83
CA GLY A 394 -13.63 -37.62 9.13
C GLY A 394 -14.98 -37.35 8.44
N VAL A 395 -15.24 -38.06 7.35
CA VAL A 395 -16.57 -38.07 6.73
C VAL A 395 -17.51 -38.75 7.72
N PRO A 396 -18.60 -38.12 8.20
CA PRO A 396 -19.62 -38.87 8.91
C PRO A 396 -20.15 -39.92 7.93
N LEU A 397 -19.98 -41.19 8.27
CA LEU A 397 -20.59 -42.28 7.53
C LEU A 397 -22.10 -42.01 7.46
N SER A 398 -22.57 -41.53 6.31
CA SER A 398 -24.00 -41.44 6.00
C SER A 398 -24.26 -42.34 4.80
N GLY A 399 -24.95 -43.43 5.08
CA GLY A 399 -25.42 -44.38 4.09
C GLY A 399 -26.75 -44.95 4.58
N PRO A 400 -27.64 -45.43 3.70
CA PRO A 400 -29.00 -45.85 4.01
C PRO A 400 -29.12 -47.08 4.94
N GLY A 401 -28.06 -47.48 5.63
CA GLY A 401 -28.00 -48.67 6.49
C GLY A 401 -27.48 -48.45 7.91
N ILE A 402 -27.21 -47.22 8.35
CA ILE A 402 -26.68 -46.98 9.71
C ILE A 402 -27.83 -46.66 10.66
N ARG A 403 -28.28 -47.67 11.43
CA ARG A 403 -29.24 -47.49 12.51
C ARG A 403 -28.50 -47.06 13.80
N PRO A 404 -29.00 -46.07 14.54
CA PRO A 404 -28.47 -45.74 15.87
C PRO A 404 -28.62 -46.94 16.81
N VAL A 405 -27.56 -47.25 17.56
CA VAL A 405 -27.58 -48.23 18.64
C VAL A 405 -28.34 -47.60 19.81
N PRO A 406 -29.44 -48.20 20.31
CA PRO A 406 -30.07 -47.74 21.53
C PRO A 406 -29.19 -48.15 22.72
N PHE A 407 -28.75 -47.18 23.50
CA PHE A 407 -28.31 -47.43 24.86
C PHE A 407 -29.49 -47.12 25.79
N ASP A 408 -29.75 -48.07 26.69
CA ASP A 408 -30.77 -48.01 27.73
C ASP A 408 -30.60 -46.82 28.69
#